data_AF-A0A087T6I6-F1
#
_entry.id   AF-A0A087T6I6-F1
#
_cell.length_a   1.000
_cell.length_b   1.000
_cell.length_c   1.000
_cell.angle_alpha   90.00
_cell.angle_beta   90.00
_cell.angle_gamma   90.00
#
_symmetry.space_group_name_H-M   'P 1'
#
loop_
_entity.id
_entity.type
_entity.pdbx_description
1 polymer ?
#
loop_
_entity_poly.entity_id
_entity_poly.type
_entity_poly.pdbx_seq_one_letter_code
_entity_poly.pdbx_strand_id
1 'polypeptide(L)'
;MRTGIWQLLPKETGGAQPQTCLVSSQSRQYRLLGQIGLYARRPVRCVPLTATQCPLRVAWSRDHALWTPQQWARVMFSDESRFSLPSDSRRTFVWRAPGTRYHQENITERRRYGGAGVLVW
;
A
#
# COMPACT_ATOMS: atom_id res chain seq x y z
N MET A 1 12.86 6.22 13.10
CA MET A 1 11.62 7.00 13.22
C MET A 1 11.86 8.38 12.62
N ARG A 2 11.29 8.68 11.45
CA ARG A 2 11.24 10.04 10.88
C ARG A 2 9.87 10.18 10.21
N THR A 3 9.02 10.99 10.81
CA THR A 3 7.64 11.30 10.44
C THR A 3 7.64 12.31 9.28
N GLY A 4 7.36 11.84 8.07
CA GLY A 4 7.09 12.68 6.90
C GLY A 4 5.60 13.02 6.77
N ILE A 5 5.02 13.71 7.75
CA ILE A 5 3.62 14.16 7.71
C ILE A 5 3.48 15.55 7.03
N TRP A 6 4.59 16.24 6.77
CA TRP A 6 4.56 17.60 6.23
C TRP A 6 4.52 17.64 4.70
N GLN A 7 3.42 17.25 4.07
CA GLN A 7 3.21 17.51 2.64
C GLN A 7 1.79 17.92 2.24
N LEU A 8 0.85 18.12 3.17
CA LEU A 8 -0.55 18.43 2.84
C LEU A 8 -1.10 19.69 3.55
N LEU A 9 -0.37 20.82 3.52
CA LEU A 9 -0.97 22.11 3.92
C LEU A 9 -0.81 23.15 2.80
N PRO A 10 -1.84 23.95 2.47
CA PRO A 10 -1.74 24.99 1.44
C PRO A 10 -0.79 26.09 1.87
N LYS A 11 -0.14 26.73 0.90
CA LYS A 11 0.75 27.88 1.10
C LYS A 11 -0.11 29.14 1.25
N GLU A 12 -0.48 29.49 2.47
CA GLU A 12 -1.12 30.79 2.76
C GLU A 12 -0.05 31.88 2.85
N THR A 13 -0.21 32.92 2.03
CA THR A 13 0.59 34.15 1.97
C THR A 13 0.15 35.15 3.04
N GLY A 14 1.10 35.64 3.84
CA GLY A 14 1.07 36.96 4.47
C GLY A 14 0.57 37.05 5.91
N GLY A 15 1.37 37.73 6.75
CA GLY A 15 0.94 38.30 8.04
C GLY A 15 1.48 37.60 9.29
N ALA A 16 2.36 38.28 10.02
CA ALA A 16 3.04 37.78 11.21
C ALA A 16 2.10 37.51 12.41
N GLN A 17 2.22 36.31 13.01
CA GLN A 17 1.81 36.00 14.40
C GLN A 17 2.79 34.96 14.99
N PRO A 18 3.04 34.99 16.31
CA PRO A 18 4.17 34.27 16.91
C PRO A 18 3.92 32.76 16.83
N GLN A 19 4.83 32.06 16.16
CA GLN A 19 4.80 30.61 16.05
C GLN A 19 5.12 29.98 17.41
N THR A 20 4.08 29.78 18.21
CA THR A 20 4.10 28.80 19.29
C THR A 20 4.25 27.43 18.63
N CYS A 21 5.48 26.93 18.61
CA CYS A 21 5.81 25.57 18.23
C CYS A 21 5.28 24.58 19.30
N LEU A 22 3.96 24.46 19.38
CA LEU A 22 3.29 23.48 20.22
C LEU A 22 3.57 22.09 19.63
N VAL A 23 4.52 21.38 20.24
CA VAL A 23 4.68 19.94 20.08
C VAL A 23 3.36 19.29 20.53
N SER A 24 2.49 18.98 19.57
CA SER A 24 1.19 18.36 19.87
C SER A 24 1.40 16.94 20.39
N SER A 25 0.72 16.58 21.48
CA SER A 25 0.80 15.22 22.02
C SER A 25 0.18 14.20 21.07
N GLN A 26 0.70 12.97 21.08
CA GLN A 26 0.26 11.88 20.21
C GLN A 26 -1.26 11.61 20.33
N SER A 27 -1.80 11.69 21.56
CA SER A 27 -3.24 11.55 21.82
C SER A 27 -4.07 12.69 21.19
N ARG A 28 -3.54 13.92 21.11
CA ARG A 28 -4.21 15.01 20.39
C ARG A 28 -4.22 14.74 18.88
N GLN A 29 -3.12 14.25 18.31
CA GLN A 29 -3.04 13.89 16.89
C GLN A 29 -4.02 12.78 16.53
N TYR A 30 -4.11 11.71 17.33
CA TYR A 30 -5.06 10.61 17.08
C TYR A 30 -6.52 11.04 17.18
N ARG A 31 -6.85 11.91 18.14
CA ARG A 31 -8.21 12.48 18.24
C ARG A 31 -8.56 13.34 17.03
N LEU A 32 -7.65 14.21 16.59
CA LEU A 32 -7.87 15.04 15.39
C LEU A 32 -8.01 14.19 14.12
N LEU A 33 -7.17 13.18 13.95
CA LEU A 33 -7.25 12.24 12.83
C LEU A 33 -8.58 11.46 12.84
N GLY A 34 -9.04 11.04 14.03
CA GLY A 34 -10.34 10.38 14.19
C GLY A 34 -11.51 11.30 13.86
N GLN A 35 -11.44 12.59 14.20
CA GLN A 35 -12.47 13.58 13.86
C GLN A 35 -12.62 13.78 12.34
N ILE A 36 -11.53 13.66 11.58
CA ILE A 36 -11.56 13.70 10.10
C ILE A 36 -11.74 12.30 9.47
N GLY A 37 -12.09 11.28 10.26
CA GLY A 37 -12.40 9.94 9.78
C GLY A 37 -11.20 9.09 9.35
N LEU A 38 -9.98 9.46 9.74
CA LEU A 38 -8.76 8.71 9.46
C LEU A 38 -8.38 7.80 10.62
N TYR A 39 -8.09 6.54 10.30
CA TYR A 39 -7.68 5.56 11.30
C TYR A 39 -6.39 4.86 10.89
N ALA A 40 -5.54 4.58 11.88
CA ALA A 40 -4.39 3.72 11.68
C ALA A 40 -4.86 2.31 11.30
N ARG A 41 -4.41 1.85 10.13
CA ARG A 41 -4.69 0.50 9.61
C ARG A 41 -3.42 -0.07 8.99
N ARG A 42 -3.32 -1.41 8.95
CA ARG A 42 -2.26 -2.06 8.19
C ARG A 42 -2.51 -1.85 6.69
N PRO A 43 -1.53 -1.33 5.94
CA PRO A 43 -1.65 -1.22 4.49
C PRO A 43 -1.69 -2.62 3.88
N VAL A 44 -2.28 -2.71 2.68
CA VAL A 44 -2.17 -3.93 1.88
C VAL A 44 -0.78 -3.95 1.25
N ARG A 45 -0.11 -5.11 1.27
CA ARG A 45 1.16 -5.32 0.57
C ARG A 45 0.89 -6.06 -0.73
N CYS A 46 0.93 -5.35 -1.85
CA CYS A 46 0.79 -5.94 -3.18
C CYS A 46 1.65 -5.17 -4.19
N VAL A 47 1.76 -5.73 -5.39
CA VAL A 47 2.32 -4.99 -6.53
C VAL A 47 1.22 -4.06 -7.02
N PRO A 48 1.43 -2.73 -7.03
CA PRO A 48 0.45 -1.81 -7.56
C PRO A 48 0.23 -2.07 -9.05
N LEU A 49 -1.03 -2.06 -9.47
CA LEU A 49 -1.40 -2.24 -10.87
C LEU A 49 -1.44 -0.88 -11.56
N THR A 50 -0.90 -0.81 -12.77
CA THR A 50 -1.06 0.38 -13.62
C THR A 50 -2.48 0.46 -14.18
N ALA A 51 -2.88 1.66 -14.63
CA ALA A 51 -4.18 1.88 -15.27
C ALA A 51 -4.41 0.98 -16.50
N THR A 52 -3.34 0.53 -17.16
CA THR A 52 -3.38 -0.42 -18.29
C THR A 52 -3.45 -1.88 -17.86
N GLN A 53 -2.81 -2.26 -16.75
CA GLN A 53 -2.83 -3.62 -16.24
C GLN A 53 -4.20 -4.03 -15.67
N CYS A 54 -4.90 -3.09 -15.02
CA CYS A 54 -6.23 -3.33 -14.46
C CYS A 54 -7.23 -3.91 -15.47
N PRO A 55 -7.52 -3.26 -16.63
CA PRO A 55 -8.47 -3.78 -17.60
C PRO A 55 -8.01 -5.10 -18.23
N LEU A 56 -6.71 -5.27 -18.49
CA LEU A 56 -6.18 -6.53 -19.05
C LEU A 56 -6.41 -7.72 -18.12
N ARG A 57 -6.17 -7.54 -16.81
CA ARG A 57 -6.42 -8.60 -15.82
C ARG A 57 -7.90 -8.93 -15.70
N VAL A 58 -8.78 -7.93 -15.80
CA VAL A 58 -10.23 -8.14 -15.77
C VAL A 58 -10.69 -8.89 -17.03
N ALA A 59 -10.21 -8.50 -18.21
CA ALA A 59 -10.51 -9.18 -19.47
C ALA A 59 -10.08 -10.65 -19.42
N TRP A 60 -8.81 -10.91 -19.06
CA TRP A 60 -8.31 -12.28 -18.91
C TRP A 60 -9.14 -13.11 -17.94
N SER A 61 -9.51 -12.53 -16.78
CA SER A 61 -10.32 -13.22 -15.79
C SER A 61 -11.72 -13.56 -16.31
N ARG A 62 -12.34 -12.67 -17.09
CA ARG A 62 -13.65 -12.90 -17.71
C ARG A 62 -13.58 -13.98 -18.78
N ASP A 63 -12.57 -13.92 -19.64
CA ASP A 63 -12.36 -14.89 -20.72
C ASP A 63 -12.17 -16.33 -20.19
N HIS A 64 -11.58 -16.46 -18.99
CA HIS A 64 -11.28 -17.74 -18.36
C HIS A 64 -12.24 -18.11 -17.22
N ALA A 65 -13.25 -17.28 -16.93
CA ALA A 65 -14.16 -17.48 -15.79
C ALA A 65 -15.00 -18.77 -15.89
N LEU A 66 -15.31 -19.19 -17.12
CA LEU A 66 -16.13 -20.36 -17.42
C LEU A 66 -15.31 -21.58 -17.85
N TRP A 67 -13.99 -21.55 -17.66
CA TRP A 67 -13.14 -22.67 -18.00
C TRP A 67 -13.43 -23.89 -17.13
N THR A 68 -13.52 -25.04 -17.79
CA THR A 68 -13.72 -26.35 -17.16
C THR A 68 -12.42 -26.85 -16.52
N PRO A 69 -12.50 -27.75 -15.51
CA PRO A 69 -11.31 -28.37 -14.93
C PRO A 69 -10.41 -29.05 -15.96
N GLN A 70 -10.98 -29.65 -17.01
CA GLN A 70 -10.24 -30.29 -18.11
C GLN A 70 -9.46 -29.27 -18.95
N GLN A 71 -9.97 -28.05 -19.11
CA GLN A 71 -9.25 -26.97 -19.78
C GLN A 71 -8.09 -26.47 -18.90
N TRP A 72 -8.31 -26.29 -17.60
CA TRP A 72 -7.24 -25.95 -16.66
C TRP A 72 -6.14 -27.00 -16.61
N ALA A 73 -6.48 -28.29 -16.68
CA ALA A 73 -5.52 -29.40 -16.65
C ALA A 73 -4.56 -29.43 -17.86
N ARG A 74 -4.88 -28.71 -18.95
CA ARG A 74 -4.02 -28.58 -20.13
C ARG A 74 -3.01 -27.45 -20.02
N VAL A 75 -3.13 -26.58 -19.01
CA VAL A 75 -2.22 -25.45 -18.82
C VAL A 75 -1.03 -25.89 -17.97
N MET A 76 0.17 -25.79 -18.55
CA MET A 76 1.41 -25.94 -17.79
C MET A 76 1.85 -24.58 -17.26
N PHE A 77 1.89 -24.42 -15.95
CA PHE A 77 2.41 -23.22 -15.30
C PHE A 77 3.90 -23.41 -14.99
N SER A 78 4.69 -22.38 -15.28
CA SER A 78 6.08 -22.26 -14.86
C SER A 78 6.26 -20.89 -14.19
N ASP A 79 6.94 -20.85 -13.05
CA ASP A 79 7.37 -19.60 -12.45
C ASP A 79 8.83 -19.70 -12.00
N GLU A 80 9.40 -18.58 -11.60
CA GLU A 80 10.68 -18.56 -10.92
C GLU A 80 10.46 -17.92 -9.55
N SER A 81 10.77 -18.68 -8.50
CA SER A 81 10.53 -18.32 -7.12
C SER A 81 11.84 -18.06 -6.38
N ARG A 82 11.94 -16.90 -5.71
CA ARG A 82 13.10 -16.54 -4.88
C ARG A 82 12.87 -16.89 -3.43
N PHE A 83 13.77 -17.67 -2.84
CA PHE A 83 13.84 -17.97 -1.41
C PHE A 83 14.90 -17.09 -0.74
N SER A 84 14.48 -16.26 0.20
CA SER A 84 15.35 -15.38 0.99
C SER A 84 14.98 -15.45 2.47
N LEU A 85 15.96 -15.21 3.34
CA LEU A 85 15.70 -15.08 4.78
C LEU A 85 14.71 -13.92 5.04
N PRO A 86 13.85 -14.02 6.06
CA PRO A 86 12.89 -12.97 6.38
C PRO A 86 13.61 -11.63 6.62
N SER A 87 13.25 -10.60 5.85
CA SER A 87 13.62 -9.22 6.16
C SER A 87 12.76 -8.72 7.33
N ASP A 88 13.31 -7.83 8.17
CA ASP A 88 12.61 -7.12 9.25
C ASP A 88 11.15 -6.77 8.86
N SER A 89 10.19 -7.46 9.50
CA SER A 89 8.77 -7.22 9.30
C SER A 89 8.37 -5.95 10.05
N ARG A 90 8.78 -4.80 9.54
CA ARG A 90 8.38 -3.52 10.14
C ARG A 90 6.86 -3.43 10.16
N ARG A 91 6.29 -3.33 11.37
CA ARG A 91 4.86 -3.07 11.58
C ARG A 91 4.56 -1.65 11.12
N THR A 92 4.31 -1.47 9.83
CA THR A 92 3.92 -0.19 9.23
C THR A 92 2.40 -0.02 9.29
N PHE A 93 1.97 1.18 9.65
CA PHE A 93 0.57 1.61 9.61
C PHE A 93 0.42 2.80 8.68
N VAL A 94 -0.71 2.85 7.97
CA VAL A 94 -1.14 4.02 7.19
C VAL A 94 -2.42 4.58 7.83
N TRP A 95 -2.56 5.90 7.81
CA TRP A 95 -3.79 6.58 8.21
C TRP A 95 -4.69 6.69 6.99
N ARG A 96 -5.85 6.02 7.01
CA ARG A 96 -6.78 6.04 5.88
C ARG A 96 -8.23 6.02 6.32
N ALA A 97 -9.10 6.51 5.44
CA ALA A 97 -10.54 6.42 5.60
C ALA A 97 -11.05 4.97 5.42
N PRO A 98 -12.25 4.64 5.94
CA PRO A 98 -12.95 3.41 5.56
C PRO A 98 -13.17 3.35 4.04
N GLY A 99 -13.21 2.14 3.47
CA GLY A 99 -13.45 1.93 2.04
C GLY A 99 -12.24 2.17 1.11
N THR A 100 -11.25 2.98 1.50
CA THR A 100 -10.12 3.32 0.61
C THR A 100 -8.98 2.29 0.63
N ARG A 101 -9.30 1.02 0.93
CA ARG A 101 -8.30 -0.02 1.24
C ARG A 101 -7.32 -0.30 0.10
N TYR A 102 -7.79 -0.26 -1.14
CA TYR A 102 -7.05 -0.60 -2.36
C TYR A 102 -6.71 0.61 -3.22
N HIS A 103 -6.89 1.82 -2.68
CA HIS A 103 -6.39 3.01 -3.35
C HIS A 103 -4.87 2.96 -3.42
N GLN A 104 -4.31 3.46 -4.52
CA GLN A 104 -2.89 3.39 -4.83
C GLN A 104 -2.04 4.02 -3.71
N GLU A 105 -2.49 5.12 -3.11
CA GLU A 105 -1.84 5.80 -2.00
C GLU A 105 -1.83 5.00 -0.68
N ASN A 106 -2.72 4.02 -0.53
CA ASN A 106 -2.87 3.21 0.68
C ASN A 106 -2.23 1.82 0.56
N ILE A 107 -1.62 1.51 -0.57
CA ILE A 107 -0.91 0.27 -0.85
C ILE A 107 0.57 0.47 -0.55
N THR A 108 1.14 -0.43 0.23
CA THR A 108 2.59 -0.53 0.36
C THR A 108 3.08 -1.47 -0.72
N GLU A 109 3.91 -0.95 -1.63
CA GLU A 109 4.51 -1.78 -2.67
C GLU A 109 5.23 -2.97 -2.04
N ARG A 110 4.86 -4.17 -2.50
CA ARG A 110 5.66 -5.36 -2.25
C ARG A 110 6.92 -5.26 -3.10
N ARG A 111 7.93 -4.55 -2.60
CA ARG A 111 9.28 -4.60 -3.19
C ARG A 111 9.69 -6.07 -3.27
N ARG A 112 10.04 -6.51 -4.49
CA ARG A 112 10.60 -7.83 -4.72
C ARG A 112 12.01 -7.84 -4.11
N TYR A 113 12.10 -8.36 -2.90
CA TYR A 113 13.31 -8.87 -2.25
C TYR A 113 14.49 -7.88 -2.19
N GLY A 114 14.68 -7.21 -1.06
CA GLY A 114 15.98 -6.62 -0.72
C GLY A 114 16.87 -7.68 -0.05
N GLY A 115 18.10 -7.87 -0.55
CA GLY A 115 19.09 -8.78 0.05
C GLY A 115 19.36 -10.07 -0.73
N ALA A 116 20.21 -10.93 -0.17
CA ALA A 116 20.61 -12.21 -0.75
C ALA A 116 19.46 -13.24 -0.72
N GLY A 117 19.40 -14.12 -1.71
CA GLY A 117 18.38 -15.15 -1.85
C GLY A 117 18.67 -16.05 -3.05
N VAL A 118 18.17 -17.27 -3.01
CA VAL A 118 18.32 -18.30 -4.05
C VAL A 118 17.10 -18.28 -4.96
N LEU A 119 17.30 -18.39 -6.26
CA LEU A 119 16.22 -18.53 -7.25
C LEU A 119 16.04 -20.01 -7.57
N VAL A 120 14.78 -20.43 -7.72
CA VAL A 120 14.37 -21.80 -8.03
C VAL A 120 13.30 -21.72 -9.11
N TRP A 121 13.38 -22.61 -10.09
CA TRP A 121 12.38 -22.79 -11.16
C TRP A 121 11.41 -23.91 -10.79
#